data_AF-A0A0N0IU07-F1
#
_entry.id   AF-A0A0N0IU07-F1
#
_cell.length_a   1.000
_cell.length_b   1.000
_cell.length_c   1.000
_cell.angle_alpha   90.00
_cell.angle_beta   90.00
_cell.angle_gamma   90.00
#
_symmetry.space_group_name_H-M   'P 1'
#
loop_
_entity.id
_entity.type
_entity.pdbx_description
1 polymer ?
#
loop_
_entity_poly.entity_id
_entity_poly.type
_entity_poly.pdbx_seq_one_letter_code
_entity_poly.pdbx_strand_id
1 'polypeptide(L)'
;MSMNHEVLNRYSLKFSVEILDGRRMGIVRTTAPENMLSGSLEDLFVRGYPDGFIKRILKNIERALHNVDFDPTDDGGPEFVSVRVGKETCVIKSIREKAPVKIPTEDLKQILIAWTDYFEKNDIDVI
;
A
#
# COMPACT_ATOMS: atom_id res chain seq x y z
N MET A 1 3.80 20.85 -4.46
CA MET A 1 3.39 19.76 -3.56
C MET A 1 4.01 18.48 -4.09
N SER A 2 4.48 17.54 -3.26
CA SER A 2 5.04 16.29 -3.81
C SER A 2 3.93 15.42 -4.39
N MET A 3 4.21 14.67 -5.45
CA MET A 3 3.25 13.77 -6.14
C MET A 3 2.54 12.81 -5.16
N ASN A 4 3.27 12.39 -4.12
CA ASN A 4 2.75 11.59 -3.02
C ASN A 4 1.58 12.26 -2.26
N HIS A 5 1.65 13.57 -1.99
CA HIS A 5 0.58 14.26 -1.26
C HIS A 5 -0.74 14.30 -2.05
N GLU A 6 -0.67 14.44 -3.37
CA GLU A 6 -1.87 14.47 -4.23
C GLU A 6 -2.55 13.10 -4.26
N VAL A 7 -1.78 12.02 -4.36
CA VAL A 7 -2.30 10.65 -4.33
C VAL A 7 -2.90 10.32 -2.96
N LEU A 8 -2.24 10.68 -1.85
CA LEU A 8 -2.79 10.44 -0.51
C LEU A 8 -4.11 11.20 -0.29
N ASN A 9 -4.19 12.46 -0.75
CA ASN A 9 -5.43 13.24 -0.68
C ASN A 9 -6.54 12.63 -1.54
N ARG A 10 -6.23 12.14 -2.75
CA ARG A 10 -7.19 11.46 -3.64
C ARG A 10 -7.85 10.27 -2.96
N TYR A 11 -7.08 9.52 -2.17
CA TYR A 11 -7.55 8.34 -1.44
C TYR A 11 -7.91 8.62 0.02
N SER A 12 -8.04 9.89 0.41
CA SER A 12 -8.41 10.26 1.78
C SER A 12 -7.51 9.62 2.86
N LEU A 13 -6.23 9.41 2.57
CA LEU A 13 -5.28 8.75 3.47
C LEU A 13 -4.48 9.78 4.28
N LYS A 14 -4.27 9.47 5.56
CA LYS A 14 -3.39 10.21 6.45
C LYS A 14 -2.45 9.26 7.17
N PHE A 15 -1.18 9.67 7.25
CA PHE A 15 -0.17 8.95 8.01
C PHE A 15 0.00 9.61 9.37
N SER A 16 0.16 8.79 10.41
CA SER A 16 0.41 9.24 11.76
C SER A 16 1.33 8.27 12.48
N VAL A 17 1.96 8.72 13.55
CA VAL A 17 2.73 7.88 14.47
C VAL A 17 1.92 7.71 15.74
N GLU A 18 1.69 6.46 16.16
CA GLU A 18 1.04 6.14 17.42
C GLU A 18 1.96 5.32 18.32
N ILE A 19 1.69 5.37 19.62
CA ILE A 19 2.38 4.55 20.61
C ILE A 19 1.42 3.44 21.03
N LEU A 20 1.72 2.21 20.65
CA LEU A 20 0.94 1.02 21.00
C LEU A 20 1.86 0.05 21.75
N ASP A 21 1.45 -0.37 22.95
CA ASP A 21 2.22 -1.24 23.85
C ASP A 21 3.68 -0.77 24.07
N GLY A 22 3.87 0.56 24.16
CA GLY A 22 5.18 1.19 24.38
C GLY A 22 6.08 1.24 23.14
N ARG A 23 5.61 0.78 21.97
CA ARG A 23 6.31 0.85 20.69
C ARG A 23 5.73 1.95 19.81
N ARG A 24 6.59 2.73 19.15
CA ARG A 24 6.16 3.66 18.10
C ARG A 24 5.81 2.84 16.86
N MET A 25 4.56 2.89 16.46
CA MET A 25 4.08 2.28 15.22
C MET A 25 3.50 3.39 14.39
N GLY A 26 3.88 3.50 13.13
CA GLY A 26 3.13 4.36 12.25
C GLY A 26 1.89 3.64 11.71
N ILE A 27 0.87 4.43 11.41
CA ILE A 27 -0.46 3.97 11.07
C ILE A 27 -0.93 4.77 9.86
N VAL A 28 -1.57 4.09 8.91
CA VAL A 28 -2.41 4.75 7.89
C VAL A 28 -3.82 4.79 8.43
N ARG A 29 -4.46 5.95 8.35
CA ARG A 29 -5.90 6.09 8.57
C ARG A 29 -6.55 6.69 7.35
N THR A 30 -7.76 6.22 7.04
CA THR A 30 -8.63 6.89 6.06
C THR A 30 -9.53 7.90 6.75
N THR A 31 -9.75 9.06 6.12
CA THR A 31 -10.80 10.01 6.51
C THR A 31 -12.14 9.76 5.81
N ALA A 32 -12.20 8.77 4.91
CA ALA A 32 -13.40 8.31 4.22
C ALA A 32 -13.48 6.76 4.31
N PRO A 33 -13.71 6.19 5.51
CA PRO A 33 -13.75 4.74 5.72
C PRO A 33 -14.86 4.03 4.94
N GLU A 34 -15.93 4.73 4.58
CA GLU A 34 -17.01 4.27 3.72
C GLU A 34 -16.59 4.09 2.25
N ASN A 35 -15.48 4.69 1.83
CA ASN A 35 -14.89 4.44 0.53
C ASN A 35 -14.15 3.08 0.56
N MET A 36 -14.68 2.11 -0.17
CA MET A 36 -14.17 0.73 -0.20
C MET A 36 -12.65 0.63 -0.42
N LEU A 37 -12.09 1.46 -1.31
CA LEU A 37 -10.65 1.43 -1.59
C LEU A 37 -9.85 2.05 -0.46
N SER A 38 -10.30 3.16 0.11
CA SER A 38 -9.60 3.87 1.19
C SER A 38 -9.57 3.02 2.47
N GLY A 39 -10.70 2.37 2.81
CA GLY A 39 -10.76 1.41 3.93
C GLY A 39 -9.90 0.16 3.70
N SER A 40 -9.85 -0.36 2.46
CA SER A 40 -9.01 -1.52 2.14
C SER A 40 -7.51 -1.20 2.17
N LEU A 41 -7.13 0.02 1.80
CA LEU A 41 -5.76 0.52 1.94
C LEU A 41 -5.38 0.61 3.42
N GLU A 42 -6.22 1.21 4.26
CA GLU A 42 -6.00 1.21 5.72
C GLU A 42 -5.79 -0.21 6.26
N ASP A 43 -6.66 -1.17 5.91
CA ASP A 43 -6.53 -2.56 6.35
C ASP A 43 -5.23 -3.22 5.86
N LEU A 44 -4.82 -2.95 4.62
CA LEU A 44 -3.56 -3.42 4.06
C LEU A 44 -2.39 -2.99 4.94
N PHE A 45 -2.35 -1.73 5.37
CA PHE A 45 -1.26 -1.21 6.21
C PHE A 45 -1.33 -1.68 7.65
N VAL A 46 -2.54 -1.77 8.24
CA VAL A 46 -2.73 -2.11 9.66
C VAL A 46 -2.56 -3.60 9.95
N ARG A 47 -3.07 -4.47 9.08
CA ARG A 47 -3.06 -5.94 9.30
C ARG A 47 -2.04 -6.67 8.48
N GLY A 48 -1.48 -6.01 7.45
CA GLY A 48 -0.76 -6.71 6.40
C GLY A 48 0.66 -7.15 6.74
N TYR A 49 1.35 -6.60 7.74
CA TYR A 49 2.83 -6.69 7.68
C TYR A 49 3.52 -7.23 8.93
N PRO A 50 3.89 -8.52 8.89
CA PRO A 50 5.23 -8.98 9.26
C PRO A 50 6.33 -8.33 8.39
N ASP A 51 7.54 -8.29 8.94
CA ASP A 51 8.73 -7.59 8.44
C ASP A 51 9.01 -7.75 6.92
N GLY A 52 9.42 -6.65 6.26
CA GLY A 52 9.94 -6.63 4.89
C GLY A 52 8.93 -6.76 3.75
N PHE A 53 7.63 -6.96 4.02
CA PHE A 53 6.65 -7.20 2.97
C PHE A 53 6.41 -5.93 2.09
N ILE A 54 6.51 -4.68 2.61
CA ILE A 54 6.27 -3.44 1.81
C ILE A 54 7.34 -3.29 0.72
N LYS A 55 8.62 -3.49 1.09
CA LYS A 55 9.76 -3.47 0.16
C LYS A 55 9.57 -4.50 -0.97
N ARG A 56 8.98 -5.66 -0.66
CA ARG A 56 8.70 -6.71 -1.64
C ARG A 56 7.58 -6.32 -2.62
N ILE A 57 6.52 -5.66 -2.16
CA ILE A 57 5.48 -5.13 -3.07
C ILE A 57 6.07 -4.06 -3.98
N LEU A 58 6.78 -3.08 -3.43
CA LEU A 58 7.42 -2.00 -4.21
C LEU A 58 8.31 -2.58 -5.32
N LYS A 59 9.19 -3.53 -4.98
CA LYS A 59 10.06 -4.19 -5.98
C LYS A 59 9.28 -4.84 -7.12
N ASN A 60 8.14 -5.45 -6.85
CA ASN A 60 7.33 -6.08 -7.89
C ASN A 60 6.51 -5.10 -8.70
N ILE A 61 6.07 -3.99 -8.11
CA ILE A 61 5.48 -2.89 -8.86
C ILE A 61 6.50 -2.33 -9.85
N GLU A 62 7.76 -2.08 -9.43
CA GLU A 62 8.81 -1.65 -10.36
C GLU A 62 9.00 -2.65 -11.50
N ARG A 63 9.08 -3.96 -11.19
CA ARG A 63 9.19 -4.99 -12.23
C ARG A 63 8.01 -5.00 -13.20
N ALA A 64 6.79 -4.84 -12.68
CA ALA A 64 5.58 -4.81 -13.49
C ALA A 64 5.55 -3.60 -14.43
N LEU A 65 5.87 -2.41 -13.91
CA LEU A 65 5.93 -1.17 -14.68
C LEU A 65 7.02 -1.21 -15.76
N HIS A 66 8.17 -1.82 -15.45
CA HIS A 66 9.31 -1.93 -16.36
C HIS A 66 9.31 -3.21 -17.21
N ASN A 67 8.28 -4.06 -17.12
CA ASN A 67 8.11 -5.29 -17.89
C ASN A 67 9.28 -6.31 -17.73
N VAL A 68 9.97 -6.30 -16.59
CA VAL A 68 11.15 -7.15 -16.33
C VAL A 68 10.72 -8.44 -15.62
N ASP A 69 10.78 -9.58 -16.34
CA ASP A 69 10.48 -10.93 -15.83
C ASP A 69 9.11 -11.06 -15.14
N PHE A 70 8.11 -10.31 -15.62
CA PHE A 70 6.75 -10.32 -15.11
C PHE A 70 5.87 -11.08 -16.10
N ASP A 71 5.39 -12.28 -15.75
CA ASP A 71 4.50 -13.05 -16.62
C ASP A 71 3.17 -12.29 -16.79
N PRO A 72 2.89 -11.76 -18.00
CA PRO A 72 1.79 -10.83 -18.22
C PRO A 72 0.53 -11.53 -18.77
N THR A 73 0.46 -12.86 -18.75
CA THR A 73 -0.59 -13.61 -19.46
C THR A 73 -2.00 -13.50 -18.85
N ASP A 74 -2.13 -12.88 -17.69
CA ASP A 74 -3.36 -12.28 -17.18
C ASP A 74 -2.90 -11.12 -16.27
N ASP A 75 -3.75 -10.16 -15.88
CA ASP A 75 -3.46 -9.20 -14.78
C ASP A 75 -3.29 -9.91 -13.39
N GLY A 76 -2.85 -11.16 -13.40
CA GLY A 76 -2.56 -12.07 -12.31
C GLY A 76 -1.07 -12.14 -11.99
N GLY A 77 -0.42 -10.99 -11.78
CA GLY A 77 0.94 -10.98 -11.26
C GLY A 77 1.03 -11.56 -9.84
N PRO A 78 2.24 -11.56 -9.24
CA PRO A 78 2.49 -12.26 -7.99
C PRO A 78 1.52 -11.82 -6.89
N GLU A 79 0.85 -12.81 -6.30
CA GLU A 79 -0.07 -12.63 -5.17
C GLU A 79 0.71 -12.67 -3.86
N PHE A 80 0.46 -11.66 -3.04
CA PHE A 80 0.80 -11.61 -1.64
C PHE A 80 -0.48 -11.76 -0.82
N VAL A 81 -0.35 -12.11 0.46
CA VAL A 81 -1.46 -12.40 1.40
C VAL A 81 -2.66 -11.45 1.25
N SER A 82 -2.42 -10.19 0.87
CA SER A 82 -3.42 -9.16 0.64
C SER A 82 -3.32 -8.37 -0.68
N VAL A 83 -2.33 -8.59 -1.56
CA VAL A 83 -2.13 -7.76 -2.77
C VAL A 83 -1.71 -8.58 -3.98
N ARG A 84 -2.39 -8.41 -5.10
CA ARG A 84 -1.97 -8.89 -6.42
C ARG A 84 -1.46 -7.71 -7.25
N VAL A 85 -0.21 -7.79 -7.70
CA VAL A 85 0.39 -6.73 -8.52
C VAL A 85 0.02 -6.97 -9.98
N GLY A 86 -0.40 -5.93 -10.69
CA GLY A 86 -0.59 -5.93 -12.13
C GLY A 86 0.16 -4.76 -12.76
N LYS A 87 0.25 -4.73 -14.09
CA LYS A 87 0.99 -3.68 -14.80
C LYS A 87 0.28 -2.33 -14.72
N GLU A 88 -1.02 -2.31 -15.01
CA GLU A 88 -1.84 -1.10 -14.94
C GLU A 88 -2.54 -0.94 -13.60
N THR A 89 -3.01 -2.07 -13.04
CA THR A 89 -3.84 -2.08 -11.84
C THR A 89 -3.37 -3.14 -10.84
N CYS A 90 -3.26 -2.77 -9.57
CA CYS A 90 -3.11 -3.71 -8.46
C CYS A 90 -4.48 -4.05 -7.85
N VAL A 91 -4.60 -5.26 -7.31
CA VAL A 91 -5.80 -5.71 -6.61
C VAL A 91 -5.47 -5.91 -5.14
N ILE A 92 -6.23 -5.26 -4.25
CA ILE A 92 -6.08 -5.36 -2.80
C ILE A 92 -7.24 -6.19 -2.26
N LYS A 93 -6.91 -7.20 -1.47
CA LYS A 93 -7.90 -8.00 -0.73
C LYS A 93 -8.36 -7.21 0.49
N SER A 94 -9.62 -6.79 0.50
CA SER A 94 -10.22 -6.16 1.67
C SER A 94 -10.41 -7.19 2.78
N ILE A 95 -10.16 -6.77 4.02
CA ILE A 95 -10.39 -7.62 5.21
C ILE A 95 -11.77 -7.32 5.81
N ARG A 96 -12.20 -6.05 5.77
CA ARG A 96 -13.54 -5.64 6.22
C ARG A 96 -14.67 -6.12 5.31
N GLU A 97 -14.40 -6.32 4.02
CA GLU A 97 -15.43 -6.71 3.06
C GLU A 97 -15.00 -7.86 2.13
N LYS A 98 -15.98 -8.62 1.65
CA LYS A 98 -15.78 -9.87 0.90
C LYS A 98 -15.28 -9.69 -0.53
N ALA A 99 -15.03 -8.46 -1.00
CA ALA A 99 -14.71 -8.17 -2.39
C ALA A 99 -13.30 -7.54 -2.54
N PRO A 100 -12.50 -8.02 -3.51
CA PRO A 100 -11.24 -7.38 -3.87
C PRO A 100 -11.49 -6.02 -4.54
N VAL A 101 -10.64 -5.03 -4.23
CA VAL A 101 -10.70 -3.68 -4.81
C VAL A 101 -9.47 -3.39 -5.66
N LYS A 102 -9.67 -2.57 -6.69
CA LYS A 102 -8.65 -2.22 -7.68
C LYS A 102 -8.08 -0.82 -7.41
N ILE A 103 -6.78 -0.66 -7.62
CA ILE A 103 -6.07 0.62 -7.56
C ILE A 103 -5.08 0.69 -8.73
N PRO A 104 -4.90 1.85 -9.40
CA PRO A 104 -3.82 2.01 -10.37
C PRO A 104 -2.47 1.65 -9.76
N THR A 105 -1.65 0.90 -10.49
CA THR A 105 -0.36 0.39 -10.00
C THR A 105 0.58 1.52 -9.58
N GLU A 106 0.61 2.61 -10.36
CA GLU A 106 1.41 3.79 -10.05
C GLU A 106 0.92 4.50 -8.78
N ASP A 107 -0.40 4.60 -8.59
CA ASP A 107 -0.96 5.23 -7.39
C ASP A 107 -0.58 4.41 -6.14
N LEU A 108 -0.65 3.07 -6.21
CA LEU A 108 -0.20 2.23 -5.10
C LEU A 108 1.30 2.40 -4.83
N LYS A 109 2.14 2.49 -5.88
CA LYS A 109 3.57 2.79 -5.74
C LYS A 109 3.81 4.09 -4.98
N GLN A 110 3.15 5.16 -5.36
CA GLN A 110 3.31 6.47 -4.70
C GLN A 110 2.87 6.43 -3.24
N ILE A 111 1.76 5.75 -2.91
CA ILE A 111 1.32 5.58 -1.52
C ILE A 111 2.38 4.82 -0.70
N LEU A 112 2.92 3.73 -1.24
CA LEU A 112 3.92 2.90 -0.56
C LEU A 112 5.26 3.63 -0.38
N ILE A 113 5.71 4.42 -1.37
CA ILE A 113 6.89 5.29 -1.25
C ILE A 113 6.66 6.36 -0.18
N ALA A 114 5.50 7.01 -0.22
CA ALA A 114 5.15 8.01 0.78
C ALA A 114 5.15 7.41 2.20
N TRP A 115 4.69 6.17 2.33
CA TRP A 115 4.71 5.43 3.58
C TRP A 115 6.15 5.18 4.04
N THR A 116 7.02 4.61 3.20
CA THR A 116 8.42 4.37 3.58
C THR A 116 9.14 5.67 3.96
N ASP A 117 8.97 6.72 3.16
CA ASP A 117 9.57 8.05 3.41
C ASP A 117 9.10 8.66 4.73
N TYR A 118 7.81 8.52 5.06
CA TYR A 118 7.24 9.08 6.28
C TYR A 118 7.84 8.41 7.51
N PHE A 119 8.10 7.10 7.46
CA PHE A 119 8.58 6.34 8.60
C PHE A 119 10.08 6.51 8.82
N GLU A 120 10.85 6.51 7.74
CA GLU A 120 12.28 6.84 7.78
C GLU A 120 12.50 8.22 8.43
N LYS A 121 11.68 9.22 8.07
CA LYS A 121 11.76 10.56 8.67
C LYS A 121 11.33 10.64 10.13
N ASN A 122 10.59 9.66 10.63
CA ASN A 122 10.07 9.63 12.00
C ASN A 122 10.84 8.67 12.91
N ASP A 123 11.96 8.11 12.44
CA ASP A 123 12.75 7.07 13.13
C ASP A 123 11.89 5.90 13.59
N ILE A 124 10.94 5.49 12.74
CA ILE A 124 10.16 4.28 12.95
C ILE A 124 10.77 3.23 12.04
N ASP A 125 11.37 2.21 12.65
CA ASP A 125 11.91 1.10 11.90
C ASP A 125 10.79 0.39 11.12
N VAL A 126 10.77 0.60 9.81
CA VAL A 126 10.06 -0.29 8.87
C VAL A 126 11.02 -1.45 8.61
N ILE A 127 11.05 -2.40 9.54
CA ILE A 127 11.91 -3.59 9.44
C ILE A 127 11.46 -4.44 8.25
#